data_AF-A0A1Z4V3M3-F1
#
_entry.id   AF-A0A1Z4V3M3-F1
#
_cell.length_a   1.000
_cell.length_b   1.000
_cell.length_c   1.000
_cell.angle_alpha   90.00
_cell.angle_beta   90.00
_cell.angle_gamma   90.00
#
_symmetry.space_group_name_H-M   'P 1'
#
loop_
_entity.id
_entity.type
_entity.pdbx_description
1 polymer ?
#
loop_
_entity_poly.entity_id
_entity_poly.type
_entity_poly.pdbx_seq_one_letter_code
_entity_poly.pdbx_strand_id
1 'polypeptide(L)'
;MEHFPDIERGCQVSEQGTKLQPQLADTWLRHSQVLILARKHREALEALKKAWELLADCGYLQSVPAAFWLGESYRVLKNAKASKRWWEVAAQGCQELRLFNPAMADYWLGRVDVSLGG
;
A
#
# COMPACT_ATOMS: atom_id res chain seq x y z
N MET A 1 -5.61 -27.04 -6.50
CA MET A 1 -5.05 -25.80 -5.92
C MET A 1 -3.88 -25.44 -6.80
N GLU A 2 -4.10 -24.53 -7.77
CA GLU A 2 -3.09 -24.18 -8.76
C GLU A 2 -2.04 -23.30 -8.05
N HIS A 3 -0.90 -23.90 -7.68
CA HIS A 3 0.29 -23.15 -7.30
C HIS A 3 0.82 -22.49 -8.57
N PHE A 4 0.76 -21.16 -8.64
CA PHE A 4 1.49 -20.43 -9.67
C PHE A 4 2.91 -20.21 -9.14
N PRO A 5 3.92 -21.00 -9.55
CA PRO A 5 5.29 -20.86 -9.07
C PRO A 5 5.84 -19.43 -9.25
N ASP A 6 5.29 -18.68 -10.21
CA ASP A 6 5.62 -17.27 -10.43
C ASP A 6 5.19 -16.35 -9.29
N ILE A 7 4.09 -16.64 -8.58
CA ILE A 7 3.60 -15.84 -7.44
C ILE A 7 4.54 -16.00 -6.24
N GLU A 8 4.97 -17.23 -5.94
CA GLU A 8 5.90 -17.48 -4.85
C GLU A 8 7.29 -16.91 -5.14
N ARG A 9 7.75 -17.07 -6.38
CA ARG A 9 9.00 -16.45 -6.85
C ARG A 9 8.92 -14.93 -6.75
N GLY A 10 7.81 -14.32 -7.14
CA GLY A 10 7.58 -12.88 -6.99
C GLY A 10 7.65 -12.42 -5.53
N CYS A 11 7.05 -13.17 -4.61
CA CYS A 11 7.13 -12.87 -3.18
C CYS A 11 8.57 -12.93 -2.68
N GLN A 12 9.34 -13.96 -3.06
CA GLN A 12 10.75 -14.11 -2.67
C GLN A 12 11.63 -12.98 -3.22
N VAL A 13 11.52 -12.67 -4.51
CA VAL A 13 12.31 -11.61 -5.14
C VAL A 13 12.02 -10.25 -4.53
N SER A 14 10.74 -9.94 -4.28
CA SER A 14 10.37 -8.68 -3.64
C SER A 14 10.81 -8.59 -2.18
N GLU A 15 10.83 -9.71 -1.44
CA GLU A 15 11.36 -9.78 -0.07
C GLU A 15 12.88 -9.50 -0.03
N GLN A 16 13.64 -9.91 -1.05
CA GLN A 16 15.06 -9.59 -1.11
C GLN A 16 15.31 -8.07 -1.14
N GLY A 17 14.42 -7.31 -1.79
CA GLY A 17 14.49 -5.85 -1.80
C GLY A 17 14.44 -5.24 -0.40
N THR A 18 13.57 -5.78 0.48
CA THR A 18 13.44 -5.29 1.87
C THR A 18 14.65 -5.67 2.72
N LYS A 19 15.33 -6.77 2.41
CA LYS A 19 16.58 -7.19 3.07
C LYS A 19 17.78 -6.34 2.63
N LEU A 20 17.85 -5.97 1.35
CA LEU A 20 18.93 -5.16 0.78
C LEU A 20 18.83 -3.69 1.21
N GLN A 21 17.61 -3.14 1.28
CA GLN A 21 17.38 -1.74 1.65
C GLN A 21 16.27 -1.62 2.70
N PRO A 22 16.49 -2.06 3.94
CA PRO A 22 15.45 -2.13 4.97
C PRO A 22 14.92 -0.77 5.41
N GLN A 23 15.66 0.32 5.15
CA GLN A 23 15.24 1.69 5.47
C GLN A 23 14.50 2.39 4.32
N LEU A 24 14.41 1.76 3.14
CA LEU A 24 13.73 2.34 2.01
C LEU A 24 12.25 1.95 2.04
N ALA A 25 11.37 2.92 2.28
CA ALA A 25 9.92 2.67 2.32
C ALA A 25 9.38 2.03 1.04
N ASP A 26 9.91 2.43 -0.12
CA ASP A 26 9.48 1.95 -1.44
C ASP A 26 9.68 0.43 -1.60
N THR A 27 10.75 -0.16 -1.04
CA THR A 27 10.96 -1.61 -1.12
C THR A 27 9.91 -2.39 -0.33
N TRP A 28 9.50 -1.87 0.84
CA TRP A 28 8.43 -2.46 1.65
C TRP A 28 7.07 -2.32 0.97
N LEU A 29 6.80 -1.17 0.37
CA LEU A 29 5.56 -0.93 -0.38
C LEU A 29 5.44 -1.87 -1.57
N ARG A 30 6.50 -2.03 -2.39
CA ARG A 30 6.50 -2.95 -3.52
C ARG A 30 6.32 -4.40 -3.08
N HIS A 31 7.02 -4.82 -2.02
CA HIS A 31 6.86 -6.16 -1.47
C HIS A 31 5.42 -6.41 -1.01
N SER A 32 4.80 -5.44 -0.32
CA SER A 32 3.41 -5.57 0.10
C SER A 32 2.42 -5.70 -1.06
N GLN A 33 2.63 -5.01 -2.18
CA GLN A 33 1.78 -5.11 -3.35
C GLN A 33 1.86 -6.52 -3.96
N VAL A 34 3.05 -7.11 -4.03
CA VAL A 34 3.23 -8.50 -4.47
C VAL A 34 2.51 -9.47 -3.53
N LEU A 35 2.59 -9.24 -2.23
CA LEU A 35 1.86 -10.05 -1.24
C LEU A 35 0.33 -9.91 -1.38
N ILE A 36 -0.19 -8.70 -1.67
CA ILE A 36 -1.62 -8.48 -1.96
C ILE A 36 -2.04 -9.25 -3.20
N LEU A 37 -1.25 -9.20 -4.28
CA LEU A 37 -1.52 -9.97 -5.51
C LEU A 37 -1.48 -11.48 -5.24
N ALA A 38 -0.62 -11.92 -4.32
CA ALA A 38 -0.55 -13.29 -3.82
C ALA A 38 -1.66 -13.65 -2.81
N ARG A 39 -2.59 -12.72 -2.52
CA ARG A 39 -3.66 -12.85 -1.49
C ARG A 39 -3.16 -13.06 -0.06
N LYS A 40 -1.88 -12.74 0.20
CA LYS A 40 -1.21 -12.78 1.51
C LYS A 40 -1.44 -11.47 2.27
N HIS A 41 -2.71 -11.15 2.54
CA HIS A 41 -3.10 -9.84 3.10
C HIS A 41 -2.57 -9.58 4.51
N ARG A 42 -2.29 -10.63 5.30
CA ARG A 42 -1.70 -10.46 6.63
C ARG A 42 -0.23 -10.06 6.53
N GLU A 43 0.56 -10.77 5.74
CA GLU A 43 1.95 -10.38 5.50
C GLU A 43 2.06 -9.02 4.81
N ALA A 44 1.17 -8.74 3.85
CA ALA A 44 1.11 -7.45 3.19
C ALA A 44 0.86 -6.32 4.19
N LEU A 45 -0.04 -6.52 5.16
CA LEU A 45 -0.33 -5.52 6.18
C LEU A 45 0.91 -5.19 7.02
N GLU A 46 1.70 -6.19 7.41
CA GLU A 46 2.94 -5.95 8.16
C GLU A 46 3.99 -5.22 7.32
N ALA A 47 4.15 -5.61 6.05
CA ALA A 47 5.04 -4.89 5.12
C ALA A 47 4.58 -3.44 4.89
N LEU A 48 3.28 -3.20 4.77
CA LEU A 48 2.71 -1.85 4.61
C LEU A 48 2.90 -0.99 5.85
N LYS A 49 2.70 -1.54 7.06
CA LYS A 49 3.00 -0.82 8.30
C LYS A 49 4.47 -0.43 8.35
N LYS A 50 5.37 -1.34 7.95
CA LYS A 50 6.79 -1.03 7.91
C LYS A 50 7.12 0.07 6.90
N ALA A 51 6.52 0.01 5.71
CA ALA A 51 6.62 1.09 4.74
C ALA A 51 6.13 2.42 5.35
N TRP A 52 4.96 2.41 5.99
CA TRP A 52 4.36 3.60 6.61
C TRP A 52 5.24 4.23 7.70
N GLU A 53 5.83 3.42 8.58
CA GLU A 53 6.78 3.89 9.60
C GLU A 53 7.95 4.66 8.97
N LEU A 54 8.49 4.14 7.86
CA LEU A 54 9.63 4.75 7.15
C LEU A 54 9.24 5.98 6.31
N LEU A 55 7.96 6.13 5.97
CA LEU A 55 7.44 7.28 5.23
C LEU A 55 7.31 8.54 6.08
N ALA A 56 7.27 8.41 7.41
CA ALA A 56 7.34 9.56 8.32
C ALA A 56 8.56 10.45 8.03
N ASP A 57 9.63 9.88 7.47
CA ASP A 57 10.85 10.58 7.08
C ASP A 57 10.94 10.89 5.56
N CYS A 58 10.05 10.33 4.73
CA CYS A 58 10.26 10.21 3.27
C CYS A 58 9.05 10.59 2.40
N GLY A 59 8.56 11.83 2.46
CA GLY A 59 7.79 12.49 1.39
C GLY A 59 6.41 11.93 0.99
N TYR A 60 5.57 12.80 0.42
CA TYR A 60 4.14 12.54 0.13
C TYR A 60 3.85 11.58 -1.04
N LEU A 61 4.84 11.30 -1.89
CA LEU A 61 4.62 10.52 -3.12
C LEU A 61 4.22 9.07 -2.84
N GLN A 62 4.75 8.51 -1.75
CA GLN A 62 4.59 7.10 -1.40
C GLN A 62 3.60 6.91 -0.23
N SER A 63 3.21 7.98 0.46
CA SER A 63 2.22 7.93 1.54
C SER A 63 0.82 7.62 1.02
N VAL A 64 0.37 8.25 -0.07
CA VAL A 64 -0.95 7.98 -0.66
C VAL A 64 -1.15 6.50 -1.04
N PRO A 65 -0.27 5.87 -1.86
CA PRO A 65 -0.43 4.46 -2.19
C PRO A 65 -0.31 3.54 -0.96
N ALA A 66 0.57 3.84 0.00
CA ALA A 66 0.71 3.05 1.21
C ALA A 66 -0.56 3.08 2.07
N ALA A 67 -1.13 4.28 2.29
CA ALA A 67 -2.40 4.44 3.00
C ALA A 67 -3.55 3.72 2.30
N PHE A 68 -3.64 3.83 0.96
CA PHE A 68 -4.67 3.13 0.20
C PHE A 68 -4.60 1.62 0.41
N TRP A 69 -3.41 1.02 0.26
CA TRP A 69 -3.24 -0.43 0.38
C TRP A 69 -3.37 -0.93 1.83
N LEU A 70 -3.07 -0.09 2.83
CA LEU A 70 -3.41 -0.36 4.23
C LEU A 70 -4.93 -0.47 4.41
N GLY A 71 -5.67 0.48 3.85
CA GLY A 71 -7.14 0.45 3.85
C GLY A 71 -7.67 -0.84 3.25
N GLU A 72 -7.21 -1.19 2.05
CA GLU A 72 -7.64 -2.40 1.35
C GLU A 72 -7.29 -3.69 2.09
N SER A 73 -6.10 -3.76 2.70
CA SER A 73 -5.70 -4.92 3.51
C SER A 73 -6.59 -5.07 4.73
N TYR A 74 -6.92 -3.97 5.43
CA TYR A 74 -7.86 -4.00 6.56
C TYR A 74 -9.29 -4.34 6.14
N ARG A 75 -9.75 -3.89 4.96
CA ARG A 75 -11.05 -4.27 4.39
C ARG A 75 -11.18 -5.78 4.25
N VAL A 76 -10.18 -6.43 3.63
CA VAL A 76 -10.16 -7.88 3.45
C VAL A 76 -10.09 -8.62 4.79
N LEU A 77 -9.37 -8.07 5.76
CA LEU A 77 -9.31 -8.57 7.14
C LEU A 77 -10.56 -8.25 7.97
N LYS A 78 -11.65 -7.75 7.34
CA LYS A 78 -12.93 -7.41 7.97
C LYS A 78 -12.85 -6.35 9.06
N ASN A 79 -11.84 -5.48 9.00
CA ASN A 79 -11.71 -4.32 9.88
C ASN A 79 -12.12 -3.04 9.14
N ALA A 80 -13.44 -2.84 9.00
CA ALA A 80 -14.01 -1.71 8.28
C ALA A 80 -13.62 -0.34 8.89
N LYS A 81 -13.49 -0.27 10.23
CA LYS A 81 -13.08 0.96 10.92
C LYS A 81 -11.66 1.39 10.54
N ALA A 82 -10.71 0.45 10.60
CA ALA A 82 -9.34 0.73 10.18
C ALA A 82 -9.25 1.01 8.68
N SER A 83 -10.01 0.27 7.86
CA SER A 83 -10.10 0.47 6.42
C SER A 83 -10.48 1.90 6.07
N LYS A 84 -11.59 2.38 6.63
CA LYS A 84 -12.10 3.74 6.39
C LYS A 84 -11.09 4.80 6.81
N ARG A 85 -10.51 4.67 8.01
CA ARG A 85 -9.48 5.60 8.50
C ARG A 85 -8.29 5.72 7.54
N TRP A 86 -7.82 4.60 7.00
CA TRP A 86 -6.68 4.61 6.09
C TRP A 86 -7.01 5.21 4.71
N TRP A 87 -8.23 5.01 4.21
CA TRP A 87 -8.67 5.68 3.00
C TRP A 87 -8.88 7.18 3.19
N GLU A 88 -9.36 7.63 4.36
CA GLU A 88 -9.40 9.06 4.71
C GLU A 88 -7.99 9.67 4.71
N VAL A 89 -7.00 8.98 5.26
CA VAL A 89 -5.58 9.40 5.20
C VAL A 89 -5.10 9.48 3.75
N ALA A 90 -5.44 8.50 2.91
CA ALA A 90 -5.09 8.51 1.49
C ALA A 90 -5.74 9.69 0.75
N ALA A 91 -7.03 9.99 1.01
CA ALA A 91 -7.73 11.14 0.43
C ALA A 91 -7.07 12.46 0.82
N GLN A 92 -6.69 12.62 2.09
CA GLN A 92 -5.99 13.82 2.55
C GLN A 92 -4.63 13.97 1.85
N GLY A 93 -3.86 12.89 1.77
CA GLY A 93 -2.58 12.90 1.06
C GLY A 93 -2.71 13.22 -0.44
N CYS A 94 -3.84 12.87 -1.07
CA CYS A 94 -4.11 13.25 -2.46
C CYS A 94 -4.18 14.77 -2.66
N GLN A 95 -4.67 15.53 -1.67
CA GLN A 95 -4.73 17.00 -1.77
C GLN A 95 -3.33 17.61 -1.89
N GLU A 96 -2.39 17.12 -1.07
CA GLU A 96 -1.00 17.56 -1.09
C GLU A 96 -0.28 17.05 -2.34
N LEU A 97 -0.47 15.78 -2.70
CA LEU A 97 0.11 15.19 -3.90
C LEU A 97 -0.33 15.92 -5.17
N ARG A 98 -1.56 16.43 -5.21
CA ARG A 98 -2.09 17.16 -6.38
C ARG A 98 -1.28 18.41 -6.70
N LEU A 99 -0.62 19.03 -5.73
CA LEU A 99 0.25 20.20 -5.96
C LEU A 99 1.51 19.86 -6.78
N PHE A 100 1.96 18.61 -6.72
CA PHE A 100 3.21 18.16 -7.36
C PHE A 100 2.96 17.23 -8.54
N ASN A 101 1.94 16.38 -8.44
CA ASN A 101 1.55 15.41 -9.45
C ASN A 101 0.01 15.23 -9.48
N PRO A 102 -0.71 16.14 -10.15
CA PRO A 102 -2.17 16.09 -10.25
C PRO A 102 -2.70 14.77 -10.81
N ALA A 103 -2.05 14.23 -11.85
CA ALA A 103 -2.49 12.98 -12.48
C ALA A 103 -2.43 11.79 -11.52
N MET A 104 -1.36 11.69 -10.71
CA MET A 104 -1.24 10.64 -9.72
C MET A 104 -2.23 10.84 -8.56
N ALA A 105 -2.44 12.09 -8.12
CA ALA A 105 -3.42 12.41 -7.10
C ALA A 105 -4.84 12.03 -7.53
N ASP A 106 -5.24 12.40 -8.75
CA ASP A 106 -6.57 12.10 -9.28
C ASP A 106 -6.79 10.58 -9.46
N TYR A 107 -5.75 9.86 -9.91
CA TYR A 107 -5.78 8.41 -9.99
C TYR A 107 -6.07 7.75 -8.63
N TRP A 108 -5.38 8.17 -7.56
CA TRP A 108 -5.57 7.59 -6.23
C TRP A 108 -6.88 8.05 -5.58
N LEU A 109 -7.25 9.31 -5.77
CA LEU A 109 -8.50 9.86 -5.24
C LEU A 109 -9.71 9.10 -5.79
N GLY A 110 -9.75 8.84 -7.10
CA GLY A 110 -10.84 8.05 -7.69
C GLY A 110 -10.94 6.64 -7.10
N ARG A 111 -9.82 5.99 -6.77
CA ARG A 111 -9.84 4.68 -6.09
C ARG A 111 -10.35 4.78 -4.65
N VAL A 112 -10.00 5.85 -3.94
CA VAL A 112 -10.46 6.11 -2.58
C VAL A 112 -11.96 6.37 -2.55
N ASP A 113 -12.49 7.18 -3.46
CA ASP A 113 -13.91 7.50 -3.54
C ASP A 113 -14.77 6.24 -3.76
N VAL A 114 -14.36 5.38 -4.72
CA VAL A 114 -15.00 4.07 -4.93
C VAL A 114 -14.96 3.21 -3.67
N SER A 115 -13.86 3.26 -2.93
CA SER A 115 -13.66 2.44 -1.72
C SER A 115 -14.47 2.95 -0.52
N LEU A 116 -14.71 4.26 -0.44
CA LEU A 116 -15.53 4.89 0.60
C LEU A 116 -17.04 4.84 0.30
N GLY A 117 -17.43 4.33 -0.88
CA GLY A 117 -18.82 4.20 -1.30
C GLY A 117 -19.39 5.47 -1.92
N GLY A 118 -18.59 6.14 -2.76
CA GLY A 118 -19.04 7.24 -3.62
C GLY A 118 -20.23 6.88 -4.50
#